data_AF-A0A0C9ZCT7-F1
#
_entry.id   AF-A0A0C9ZCT7-F1
#
_cell.length_a   1.000
_cell.length_b   1.000
_cell.length_c   1.000
_cell.angle_alpha   90.00
_cell.angle_beta   90.00
_cell.angle_gamma   90.00
#
_symmetry.space_group_name_H-M   'P 1'
#
loop_
_entity.id
_entity.type
_entity.pdbx_description
1 polymer ?
#
loop_
_entity_poly.entity_id
_entity_poly.type
_entity_poly.pdbx_seq_one_letter_code
_entity_poly.pdbx_strand_id
1 'polypeptide(L)'
;ALDDLERLVVMRLFELSKLSLSGTGYKLRQQISKALQRRSDAIRNAIIRYNTQAALLVPPRPKLTWKDIVEYSFLGEFDLLRHSCTDIRNHDWTAPAHREATMKYFKLQRAHEEIQRLNVEVRCLRTAIHDEEVNTIATIDQLLETDRTLAVELKSRYQARAAVNAVHLFRLDQLKSQRAFSGKWDIGVRLGSSSL
;
A
#
# COMPACT_ATOMS: atom_id res chain seq x y z
N ALA A 1 26.60 -10.75 -15.39
CA ALA A 1 26.53 -9.28 -15.60
C ALA A 1 25.13 -8.72 -15.46
N LEU A 2 24.08 -9.43 -15.92
CA LEU A 2 22.71 -8.93 -15.82
C LEU A 2 22.25 -8.73 -14.36
N ASP A 3 22.49 -9.70 -13.48
CA ASP A 3 22.11 -9.58 -12.06
C ASP A 3 22.79 -8.39 -11.36
N ASP A 4 24.03 -8.06 -11.75
CA ASP A 4 24.74 -6.88 -11.22
C ASP A 4 24.09 -5.58 -11.73
N LEU A 5 23.67 -5.55 -12.99
CA LEU A 5 22.93 -4.42 -13.56
C LEU A 5 21.58 -4.24 -12.86
N GLU A 6 20.84 -5.32 -12.63
CA GLU A 6 19.57 -5.32 -11.89
C GLU A 6 19.74 -4.80 -10.47
N ARG A 7 20.69 -5.37 -9.73
CA ARG A 7 21.00 -4.94 -8.37
C ARG A 7 21.31 -3.44 -8.34
N LEU A 8 22.13 -2.94 -9.27
CA LEU A 8 22.49 -1.52 -9.33
C LEU A 8 21.28 -0.61 -9.62
N VAL A 9 20.34 -1.04 -10.47
CA VAL A 9 19.14 -0.24 -10.78
C VAL A 9 18.14 -0.27 -9.64
N VAL A 10 17.88 -1.43 -9.03
CA VAL A 10 17.04 -1.54 -7.83
C VAL A 10 17.59 -0.67 -6.70
N MET A 11 18.91 -0.73 -6.47
CA MET A 11 19.59 0.13 -5.51
C MET A 11 19.41 1.63 -5.83
N ARG A 12 19.38 2.04 -7.11
CA ARG A 12 19.14 3.44 -7.51
C ARG A 12 17.70 3.86 -7.25
N LEU A 13 16.73 2.99 -7.50
CA LEU A 13 15.32 3.25 -7.20
C LEU A 13 15.10 3.47 -5.70
N PHE A 14 15.72 2.66 -4.84
CA PHE A 14 15.68 2.88 -3.39
C PHE A 14 16.35 4.19 -2.93
N GLU A 15 17.38 4.66 -3.63
CA GLU A 15 17.95 5.98 -3.34
C GLU A 15 17.03 7.13 -3.74
N LEU A 16 16.36 7.00 -4.89
CA LEU A 16 15.38 7.99 -5.35
C LEU A 16 14.18 8.07 -4.41
N SER A 17 13.66 6.94 -3.94
CA SER A 17 12.55 6.93 -2.97
C SER A 17 12.95 7.54 -1.62
N LYS A 18 14.19 7.32 -1.18
CA LYS A 18 14.73 7.99 0.02
C LYS A 18 14.84 9.50 -0.12
N LEU A 19 15.08 9.99 -1.34
CA LEU A 19 15.15 11.43 -1.61
C LEU A 19 13.76 12.09 -1.57
N SER A 20 12.70 11.34 -1.90
CA SER A 20 11.31 11.81 -1.86
C SER A 20 10.64 11.73 -0.47
N LEU A 21 11.32 11.17 0.54
CA LEU A 21 10.78 11.11 1.91
C LEU A 21 10.84 12.48 2.59
N SER A 22 9.74 12.89 3.20
CA SER A 22 9.70 14.09 4.06
C SER A 22 10.54 13.88 5.32
N GLY A 23 11.22 14.92 5.79
CA GLY A 23 12.04 14.88 7.01
C GLY A 23 13.53 14.55 6.84
N THR A 24 14.04 14.38 5.62
CA THR A 24 15.49 14.19 5.40
C THR A 24 16.26 15.50 5.57
N GLY A 25 17.19 15.56 6.54
CA GLY A 25 18.07 16.71 6.77
C GLY A 25 18.98 17.02 5.57
N TYR A 26 19.43 18.27 5.46
CA TYR A 26 20.22 18.78 4.31
C TYR A 26 21.48 17.94 4.01
N LYS A 27 22.25 17.57 5.05
CA LYS A 27 23.46 16.75 4.90
C LYS A 27 23.16 15.36 4.33
N LEU A 28 22.06 14.74 4.77
CA LEU A 28 21.63 13.42 4.27
C LEU A 28 21.23 13.51 2.79
N ARG A 29 20.48 14.57 2.40
CA ARG A 29 20.14 14.81 0.98
C ARG A 29 21.37 14.95 0.11
N GLN A 30 22.41 15.68 0.55
CA GLN A 30 23.67 15.78 -0.20
C GLN A 30 24.35 14.42 -0.39
N GLN A 31 24.35 13.57 0.64
CA GLN A 31 24.94 12.22 0.53
C GLN A 31 24.15 11.34 -0.43
N ILE A 32 22.81 11.39 -0.39
CA ILE A 32 21.95 10.68 -1.33
C ILE A 32 22.21 11.16 -2.77
N SER A 33 22.31 12.47 -3.02
CA SER A 33 22.63 13.00 -4.35
C SER A 33 23.98 12.53 -4.87
N LYS A 34 25.01 12.52 -4.02
CA LYS A 34 26.34 11.98 -4.39
C LYS A 34 26.29 10.48 -4.66
N ALA A 35 25.50 9.74 -3.88
CA ALA A 35 25.33 8.30 -4.08
C ALA A 35 24.59 8.00 -5.40
N LEU A 36 23.56 8.77 -5.74
CA LEU A 36 22.83 8.69 -7.01
C LEU A 36 23.73 8.94 -8.23
N GLN A 37 24.64 9.93 -8.16
CA GLN A 37 25.62 10.18 -9.21
C GLN A 37 26.54 8.98 -9.41
N ARG A 38 27.20 8.51 -8.34
CA ARG A 38 28.08 7.34 -8.38
C ARG A 38 27.35 6.10 -8.89
N ARG A 39 26.09 5.91 -8.47
CA ARG A 39 25.28 4.77 -8.92
C ARG A 39 24.92 4.88 -10.39
N SER A 40 24.67 6.09 -10.89
CA SER A 40 24.42 6.30 -12.32
C SER A 40 25.64 5.96 -13.16
N ASP A 41 26.84 6.32 -12.71
CA ASP A 41 28.09 5.94 -13.38
C ASP A 41 28.32 4.41 -13.33
N ALA A 42 28.06 3.79 -12.17
CA ALA A 42 28.15 2.35 -11.99
C ALA A 42 27.20 1.58 -12.92
N ILE A 43 25.96 2.06 -13.08
CA ILE A 43 24.98 1.49 -14.02
C ILE A 43 25.48 1.64 -15.45
N ARG A 44 25.99 2.82 -15.88
CA ARG A 44 26.55 2.97 -17.23
C ARG A 44 27.66 1.97 -17.51
N ASN A 45 28.55 1.73 -16.55
CA ASN A 45 29.61 0.73 -16.68
C ASN A 45 29.05 -0.70 -16.71
N ALA A 46 28.02 -1.00 -15.92
CA ALA A 46 27.36 -2.30 -15.94
C ALA A 46 26.63 -2.57 -17.26
N ILE A 47 26.04 -1.55 -17.91
CA ILE A 47 25.48 -1.65 -19.27
C ILE A 47 26.54 -2.06 -20.26
N ILE A 48 27.70 -1.40 -20.25
CA ILE A 48 28.80 -1.71 -21.16
C ILE A 48 29.22 -3.17 -20.97
N ARG A 49 29.45 -3.60 -19.72
CA ARG A 49 29.81 -4.99 -19.39
C ARG A 49 28.75 -5.98 -19.86
N TYR A 50 27.47 -5.68 -19.62
CA TYR A 50 26.36 -6.51 -20.10
C TYR A 50 26.36 -6.61 -21.63
N ASN A 51 26.45 -5.48 -22.34
CA ASN A 51 26.41 -5.44 -23.81
C ASN A 51 27.59 -6.19 -24.44
N THR A 52 28.78 -6.12 -23.83
CA THR A 52 29.95 -6.90 -24.27
C THR A 52 29.69 -8.40 -24.12
N GLN A 53 29.16 -8.84 -22.97
CA GLN A 53 28.87 -10.26 -22.75
C GLN A 53 27.69 -10.75 -23.59
N ALA A 54 26.65 -9.93 -23.74
CA ALA A 54 25.46 -10.19 -24.53
C ALA A 54 25.80 -10.51 -26.00
N ALA A 55 26.79 -9.83 -26.57
CA ALA A 55 27.25 -10.05 -27.94
C ALA A 55 27.99 -11.38 -28.13
N LEU A 56 28.55 -11.96 -27.06
CA LEU A 56 29.30 -13.22 -27.09
C LEU A 56 28.40 -14.46 -26.93
N LEU A 57 27.13 -14.28 -26.57
CA LEU A 57 26.17 -15.38 -26.42
C LEU A 57 25.67 -15.90 -27.77
N VAL A 58 25.22 -17.16 -27.81
CA VAL A 58 24.58 -17.78 -28.98
C VAL A 58 23.15 -18.17 -28.60
N PRO A 59 22.11 -17.53 -29.18
CA PRO A 59 22.16 -16.38 -30.08
C PRO A 59 22.60 -15.08 -29.37
N PRO A 60 23.18 -14.11 -30.09
CA PRO A 60 23.57 -12.82 -29.53
C PRO A 60 22.35 -12.10 -28.97
N ARG A 61 22.51 -11.51 -27.79
CA ARG A 61 21.41 -10.84 -27.07
C ARG A 61 21.33 -9.36 -27.44
N PRO A 62 20.13 -8.76 -27.41
CA PRO A 62 19.96 -7.34 -27.72
C PRO A 62 20.71 -6.46 -26.72
N LYS A 63 21.30 -5.38 -27.23
CA LYS A 63 22.02 -4.39 -26.42
C LYS A 63 21.01 -3.56 -25.63
N LEU A 64 21.36 -3.26 -24.38
CA LEU A 64 20.63 -2.34 -23.52
C LEU A 64 21.21 -0.93 -23.65
N THR A 65 20.33 0.06 -23.71
CA THR A 65 20.67 1.48 -23.63
C THR A 65 20.26 2.04 -22.27
N TRP A 66 20.78 3.23 -21.94
CA TRP A 66 20.37 3.94 -20.73
C TRP A 66 18.87 4.28 -20.75
N LYS A 67 18.31 4.58 -21.94
CA LYS A 67 16.88 4.87 -22.11
C LYS A 67 16.04 3.66 -21.69
N ASP A 68 16.41 2.47 -22.15
CA ASP A 68 15.70 1.23 -21.83
C ASP A 68 15.69 0.99 -20.31
N ILE A 69 16.80 1.27 -19.62
CA ILE A 69 16.87 1.12 -18.16
C ILE A 69 15.97 2.10 -17.43
N VAL A 70 15.92 3.35 -17.88
CA VAL A 70 15.01 4.34 -17.28
C VAL A 70 13.56 3.89 -17.46
N GLU A 71 13.20 3.43 -18.65
CA GLU A 71 11.87 2.92 -18.98
C GLU A 71 11.50 1.68 -18.14
N TYR A 72 12.37 0.67 -18.09
CA TYR A 72 12.15 -0.53 -17.27
C TYR A 72 12.09 -0.22 -15.77
N SER A 73 12.92 0.71 -15.29
CA SER A 73 12.92 1.12 -13.88
C SER A 73 11.64 1.82 -13.45
N PHE A 74 11.01 2.58 -14.36
CA PHE A 74 9.74 3.26 -14.12
C PHE A 74 8.58 2.27 -14.04
N LEU A 75 8.60 1.26 -14.90
CA LEU A 75 7.51 0.30 -15.02
C LEU A 75 7.64 -0.88 -14.03
N GLY A 76 8.72 -0.95 -13.24
CA GLY A 76 8.98 -2.09 -12.34
C GLY A 76 9.36 -3.37 -13.09
N GLU A 77 9.87 -3.23 -14.31
CA GLU A 77 9.99 -4.31 -15.31
C GLU A 77 11.37 -4.96 -15.35
N PHE A 78 12.15 -4.91 -14.27
CA PHE A 78 13.48 -5.52 -14.28
C PHE A 78 13.44 -7.05 -14.46
N ASP A 79 12.34 -7.70 -14.05
CA ASP A 79 12.08 -9.10 -14.33
C ASP A 79 11.92 -9.41 -15.83
N LEU A 80 11.64 -8.43 -16.71
CA LEU A 80 11.70 -8.63 -18.17
C LEU A 80 13.11 -8.89 -18.70
N LEU A 81 14.12 -8.46 -17.93
CA LEU A 81 15.50 -8.73 -18.25
C LEU A 81 15.89 -10.13 -17.77
N ARG A 82 15.29 -10.62 -16.67
CA ARG A 82 15.44 -11.99 -16.19
C ARG A 82 14.76 -12.96 -17.16
N HIS A 83 15.55 -13.48 -18.08
CA HIS A 83 15.15 -14.60 -18.93
C HIS A 83 15.12 -15.91 -18.13
N SER A 84 14.22 -16.03 -17.15
CA SER A 84 13.88 -17.33 -16.56
C SER A 84 13.09 -18.15 -17.59
N CYS A 85 13.79 -19.07 -18.24
CA CYS A 85 13.34 -20.16 -19.14
C CYS A 85 12.51 -19.86 -20.40
N THR A 86 11.88 -18.70 -20.55
CA THR A 86 11.14 -18.35 -21.78
C THR A 86 11.27 -16.86 -22.09
N ASP A 87 11.53 -16.50 -23.36
CA ASP A 87 11.60 -15.10 -23.77
C ASP A 87 10.18 -14.51 -23.85
N ILE A 88 9.79 -13.80 -22.79
CA ILE A 88 8.45 -13.22 -22.65
C ILE A 88 8.28 -11.88 -23.38
N ARG A 89 9.34 -11.27 -23.89
CA ARG A 89 9.33 -9.91 -24.48
C ARG A 89 8.48 -9.77 -25.73
N ASN A 90 8.13 -10.90 -26.36
CA ASN A 90 7.29 -10.94 -27.55
C ASN A 90 5.80 -11.05 -27.23
N HIS A 91 5.41 -11.10 -25.96
CA HIS A 91 4.00 -11.12 -25.60
C HIS A 91 3.43 -9.70 -25.51
N ASP A 92 2.20 -9.51 -25.96
CA ASP A 92 1.52 -8.21 -25.96
C ASP A 92 1.44 -7.59 -24.55
N TRP A 93 1.29 -8.40 -23.51
CA TRP A 93 1.29 -7.93 -22.12
C TRP A 93 2.67 -7.43 -21.64
N THR A 94 3.73 -7.53 -22.44
CA THR A 94 5.04 -6.94 -22.13
C THR A 94 5.25 -5.56 -22.70
N ALA A 95 4.38 -5.10 -23.62
CA ALA A 95 4.47 -3.74 -24.12
C ALA A 95 4.11 -2.73 -23.01
N PRO A 96 4.88 -1.65 -22.84
CA PRO A 96 4.65 -0.64 -21.81
C PRO A 96 3.21 -0.10 -21.75
N ALA A 97 2.65 0.24 -22.92
CA ALA A 97 1.30 0.77 -23.02
C ALA A 97 0.23 -0.24 -22.57
N HIS A 98 0.39 -1.52 -22.93
CA HIS A 98 -0.53 -2.58 -22.54
C HIS A 98 -0.46 -2.86 -21.03
N ARG A 99 0.73 -2.80 -20.43
CA ARG A 99 0.89 -2.95 -18.98
C ARG A 99 0.30 -1.80 -18.21
N GLU A 100 0.57 -0.57 -18.64
CA GLU A 100 0.00 0.60 -17.99
C GLU A 100 -1.54 0.55 -18.03
N ALA A 101 -2.11 0.20 -19.18
CA ALA A 101 -3.55 0.00 -19.33
C ALA A 101 -4.06 -1.13 -18.41
N THR A 102 -3.35 -2.25 -18.35
CA THR A 102 -3.68 -3.41 -17.50
C THR A 102 -3.64 -3.05 -16.02
N MET A 103 -2.61 -2.34 -15.58
CA MET A 103 -2.49 -1.85 -14.20
C MET A 103 -3.63 -0.89 -13.85
N LYS A 104 -3.97 0.05 -14.74
CA LYS A 104 -5.11 0.97 -14.53
C LYS A 104 -6.42 0.19 -14.46
N TYR A 105 -6.64 -0.75 -15.38
CA TYR A 105 -7.81 -1.61 -15.40
C TYR A 105 -7.96 -2.40 -14.10
N PHE A 106 -6.90 -3.09 -13.64
CA PHE A 106 -6.97 -3.84 -12.40
C PHE A 106 -7.09 -2.96 -11.17
N LYS A 107 -6.44 -1.78 -11.12
CA LYS A 107 -6.68 -0.82 -10.03
C LYS A 107 -8.14 -0.39 -9.96
N LEU A 108 -8.77 -0.17 -11.11
CA LEU A 108 -10.19 0.17 -11.19
C LEU A 108 -11.06 -1.02 -10.74
N GLN A 109 -10.77 -2.24 -11.17
CA GLN A 109 -11.48 -3.43 -10.67
C GLN A 109 -11.35 -3.58 -9.14
N ARG A 110 -10.13 -3.47 -8.61
CA ARG A 110 -9.89 -3.50 -7.17
C ARG A 110 -10.58 -2.38 -6.41
N ALA A 111 -10.67 -1.18 -6.99
CA ALA A 111 -11.42 -0.08 -6.37
C ALA A 111 -12.92 -0.40 -6.25
N HIS A 112 -13.52 -1.07 -7.24
CA HIS A 112 -14.91 -1.51 -7.16
C HIS A 112 -15.12 -2.58 -6.08
N GLU A 113 -14.21 -3.56 -5.99
CA GLU A 113 -14.22 -4.55 -4.91
C GLU A 113 -14.06 -3.88 -3.53
N GLU A 114 -13.17 -2.90 -3.44
CA GLU A 114 -12.90 -2.19 -2.20
C GLU A 114 -14.11 -1.39 -1.73
N ILE A 115 -14.88 -0.78 -2.63
CA ILE A 115 -16.16 -0.13 -2.28
C ILE A 115 -17.11 -1.14 -1.60
N GLN A 116 -17.21 -2.36 -2.13
CA GLN A 116 -18.06 -3.39 -1.54
C GLN A 116 -17.56 -3.83 -0.15
N ARG A 117 -16.24 -3.96 0.02
CA ARG A 117 -15.63 -4.29 1.32
C ARG A 117 -15.85 -3.19 2.35
N LEU A 118 -15.60 -1.94 1.97
CA LEU A 118 -15.79 -0.77 2.83
C LEU A 118 -17.24 -0.64 3.29
N ASN A 119 -18.22 -0.96 2.45
CA ASN A 119 -19.63 -0.98 2.86
C ASN A 119 -19.89 -1.97 4.02
N VAL A 120 -19.23 -3.13 4.02
CA VAL A 120 -19.30 -4.10 5.11
C VAL A 120 -18.57 -3.58 6.35
N GLU A 121 -17.35 -3.09 6.18
CA GLU A 121 -16.51 -2.59 7.27
C GLU A 121 -17.15 -1.39 7.99
N VAL A 122 -17.74 -0.45 7.25
CA VAL A 122 -18.49 0.68 7.81
C VAL A 122 -19.61 0.20 8.73
N ARG A 123 -20.39 -0.79 8.26
CA ARG A 123 -21.48 -1.37 9.05
C ARG A 123 -20.95 -2.12 10.27
N CYS A 124 -19.88 -2.89 10.11
CA CYS A 124 -19.23 -3.61 11.21
C CYS A 124 -18.68 -2.66 12.27
N LEU A 125 -18.00 -1.58 11.88
CA LEU A 125 -17.47 -0.59 12.81
C LEU A 125 -18.59 0.11 13.58
N ARG A 126 -19.65 0.53 12.89
CA ARG A 126 -20.82 1.17 13.53
C ARG A 126 -21.50 0.23 14.53
N THR A 127 -21.62 -1.05 14.17
CA THR A 127 -22.17 -2.08 15.07
C THR A 127 -21.27 -2.30 16.28
N ALA A 128 -19.95 -2.42 16.08
CA ALA A 128 -19.01 -2.61 17.17
C ALA A 128 -19.01 -1.45 18.17
N ILE A 129 -19.11 -0.20 17.68
CA ILE A 129 -19.24 0.99 18.53
C ILE A 129 -20.55 0.94 19.34
N HIS A 130 -21.66 0.60 18.69
CA HIS A 130 -22.96 0.49 19.36
C HIS A 130 -22.97 -0.60 20.44
N ASP A 131 -22.46 -1.79 20.12
CA ASP A 131 -22.39 -2.91 21.07
C ASP A 131 -21.45 -2.60 22.24
N GLU A 132 -20.30 -1.95 21.98
CA GLU A 132 -19.37 -1.49 23.02
C GLU A 132 -20.07 -0.50 23.96
N GLU A 133 -20.83 0.45 23.41
CA GLU A 133 -21.57 1.45 24.20
C GLU A 133 -22.64 0.81 25.09
N VAL A 134 -23.52 -0.01 24.50
CA VAL A 134 -24.59 -0.68 25.24
C VAL A 134 -24.03 -1.57 26.35
N ASN A 135 -23.03 -2.39 26.04
CA ASN A 135 -22.43 -3.29 27.02
C ASN A 135 -21.69 -2.53 28.13
N THR A 136 -20.96 -1.47 27.78
CA THR A 136 -20.21 -0.69 28.78
C THR A 136 -21.14 0.06 29.72
N ILE A 137 -22.22 0.66 29.20
CA ILE A 137 -23.23 1.33 30.04
C ILE A 137 -23.89 0.32 30.98
N ALA A 138 -24.35 -0.82 30.47
CA ALA A 138 -24.95 -1.87 31.29
C ALA A 138 -23.99 -2.37 32.40
N THR A 139 -22.71 -2.54 32.07
CA THR A 139 -21.68 -2.95 33.04
C THR A 139 -21.44 -1.86 34.10
N ILE A 140 -21.43 -0.59 33.71
CA ILE A 140 -21.31 0.53 34.66
C ILE A 140 -22.50 0.55 35.61
N ASP A 141 -23.72 0.38 35.11
CA ASP A 141 -24.93 0.39 35.92
C ASP A 141 -24.94 -0.76 36.95
N GLN A 142 -24.54 -1.96 36.52
CA GLN A 142 -24.36 -3.10 37.44
C GLN A 142 -23.29 -2.83 38.50
N LEU A 143 -22.15 -2.26 38.09
CA LEU A 143 -21.06 -1.95 39.02
C LEU A 143 -21.42 -0.82 39.99
N LEU A 144 -22.32 0.10 39.62
CA LEU A 144 -22.79 1.12 40.56
C LEU A 144 -23.51 0.52 41.78
N GLU A 145 -24.13 -0.65 41.62
CA GLU A 145 -24.78 -1.40 42.70
C GLU A 145 -23.78 -2.22 43.53
N THR A 146 -22.75 -2.79 42.91
CA THR A 146 -21.82 -3.71 43.59
C THR A 146 -20.50 -3.05 44.06
N ASP A 147 -19.88 -2.23 43.21
CA ASP A 147 -18.61 -1.55 43.47
C ASP A 147 -18.54 -0.20 42.74
N ARG A 148 -18.92 0.84 43.47
CA ARG A 148 -18.96 2.21 42.98
C ARG A 148 -17.59 2.74 42.56
N THR A 149 -16.49 2.26 43.17
CA THR A 149 -15.14 2.75 42.84
C THR A 149 -14.72 2.26 41.46
N LEU A 150 -14.95 0.97 41.17
CA LEU A 150 -14.68 0.38 39.87
C LEU A 150 -15.58 0.98 38.78
N ALA A 151 -16.85 1.25 39.07
CA ALA A 151 -17.78 1.90 38.15
C ALA A 151 -17.29 3.28 37.69
N VAL A 152 -16.80 4.10 38.62
CA VAL A 152 -16.29 5.44 38.33
C VAL A 152 -15.03 5.38 37.45
N GLU A 153 -14.10 4.48 37.76
CA GLU A 153 -12.89 4.28 36.95
C GLU A 153 -13.20 3.77 35.54
N LEU A 154 -14.10 2.79 35.42
CA LEU A 154 -14.55 2.27 34.12
C LEU A 154 -15.20 3.38 33.28
N LYS A 155 -16.07 4.20 33.90
CA LYS A 155 -16.69 5.36 33.26
C LYS A 155 -15.65 6.36 32.76
N SER A 156 -14.65 6.69 33.58
CA SER A 156 -13.58 7.62 33.19
C SER A 156 -12.79 7.10 31.99
N ARG A 157 -12.41 5.81 31.99
CA ARG A 157 -11.72 5.19 30.84
C ARG A 157 -12.60 5.15 29.60
N TYR A 158 -13.89 4.86 29.75
CA TYR A 158 -14.82 4.81 28.63
C TYR A 158 -15.01 6.19 27.98
N GLN A 159 -14.97 7.29 28.74
CA GLN A 159 -15.08 8.65 28.15
C GLN A 159 -14.03 8.93 27.07
N ALA A 160 -12.79 8.51 27.28
CA ALA A 160 -11.74 8.67 26.28
C ALA A 160 -12.03 7.84 25.02
N ARG A 161 -12.52 6.60 25.18
CA ARG A 161 -12.95 5.75 24.07
C ARG A 161 -14.14 6.35 23.33
N ALA A 162 -15.15 6.83 24.06
CA ALA A 162 -16.34 7.45 23.50
C ALA A 162 -16.01 8.69 22.66
N ALA A 163 -15.03 9.51 23.10
CA ALA A 163 -14.56 10.66 22.31
C ALA A 163 -13.96 10.23 20.95
N VAL A 164 -13.18 9.14 20.93
CA VAL A 164 -12.64 8.57 19.69
C VAL A 164 -13.76 7.99 18.82
N ASN A 165 -14.68 7.24 19.43
CA ASN A 165 -15.83 6.67 18.74
C ASN A 165 -16.73 7.76 18.14
N ALA A 166 -16.88 8.91 18.79
CA ALA A 166 -17.62 10.05 18.26
C ALA A 166 -16.99 10.61 16.97
N VAL A 167 -15.66 10.68 16.90
CA VAL A 167 -14.95 11.08 15.67
C VAL A 167 -15.19 10.06 14.55
N HIS A 168 -15.13 8.76 14.87
CA HIS A 168 -15.44 7.71 13.90
C HIS A 168 -16.88 7.83 13.39
N LEU A 169 -17.87 7.93 14.29
CA LEU A 169 -19.28 8.08 13.93
C LEU A 169 -19.50 9.31 13.05
N PHE A 170 -18.89 10.46 13.38
CA PHE A 170 -18.97 11.66 12.55
C PHE A 170 -18.43 11.42 11.13
N ARG A 171 -17.29 10.74 11.00
CA ARG A 171 -16.72 10.38 9.68
C ARG A 171 -17.60 9.38 8.93
N LEU A 172 -18.19 8.42 9.62
CA LEU A 172 -19.14 7.50 9.03
C LEU A 172 -20.38 8.26 8.51
N ASP A 173 -20.93 9.20 9.30
CA ASP A 173 -22.07 10.01 8.88
C ASP A 173 -21.73 10.89 7.65
N GLN A 174 -20.50 11.39 7.55
CA GLN A 174 -20.00 12.05 6.34
C GLN A 174 -19.92 11.10 5.14
N LEU A 175 -19.54 9.83 5.34
CA LEU A 175 -19.53 8.84 4.25
C LEU A 175 -20.96 8.55 3.77
N LYS A 176 -21.92 8.45 4.67
CA LYS A 176 -23.34 8.24 4.32
C LYS A 176 -23.89 9.35 3.43
N SER A 177 -23.48 10.59 3.65
CA SER A 177 -23.99 11.74 2.88
C SER A 177 -23.38 11.85 1.47
N GLN A 178 -22.39 11.02 1.15
CA GLN A 178 -21.83 10.96 -0.20
C GLN A 178 -22.79 10.27 -1.17
N ARG A 179 -22.99 10.87 -2.34
CA ARG A 179 -23.84 10.32 -3.43
C ARG A 179 -23.41 8.92 -3.89
N ALA A 180 -22.15 8.57 -3.70
CA ALA A 180 -21.57 7.30 -4.13
C ALA A 180 -21.71 6.16 -3.10
N PHE A 181 -22.23 6.45 -1.90
CA PHE A 181 -22.41 5.42 -0.87
C PHE A 181 -23.49 4.41 -1.32
N SER A 182 -23.16 3.12 -1.24
CA SER A 182 -24.00 2.01 -1.71
C SER A 182 -24.25 0.94 -0.64
N GLY A 183 -23.72 1.14 0.58
CA GLY A 183 -23.83 0.20 1.68
C GLY A 183 -25.16 0.30 2.44
N LYS A 184 -25.40 -0.67 3.32
CA LYS A 184 -26.50 -0.60 4.29
C LYS A 184 -26.06 0.23 5.50
N TRP A 185 -26.97 1.04 6.02
CA TRP A 185 -26.70 1.98 7.12
C TRP A 185 -27.23 1.53 8.48
N ASP A 186 -27.95 0.41 8.51
CA ASP A 186 -28.49 -0.17 9.73
C ASP A 186 -27.40 -0.70 10.66
N ILE A 187 -27.72 -0.79 11.95
CA ILE A 187 -26.87 -1.48 12.92
C ILE A 187 -27.00 -2.99 12.65
N GLY A 188 -25.87 -3.68 12.54
CA GLY A 188 -25.83 -5.13 12.33
C GLY A 188 -26.09 -5.90 13.63
N VAL A 189 -26.09 -7.21 13.53
CA VAL A 189 -26.12 -8.12 14.69
C VAL A 189 -24.82 -8.89 14.71
N ARG A 190 -24.13 -8.90 15.86
CA ARG A 190 -22.91 -9.68 16.03
C ARG A 190 -23.25 -11.16 16.16
N LEU A 191 -22.58 -12.01 15.38
CA LEU A 191 -22.73 -13.46 15.56
C LEU A 191 -22.21 -13.86 16.94
N GLY A 192 -23.08 -14.43 17.76
CA GLY A 192 -22.76 -14.86 19.13
C GLY A 192 -23.17 -13.89 20.25
N SER A 193 -23.74 -12.72 19.95
CA SER A 193 -24.45 -11.93 20.96
C SER A 193 -25.83 -12.55 21.18
N SER A 194 -25.99 -13.31 22.26
CA SER A 194 -27.30 -13.77 22.73
C SER A 194 -28.15 -12.53 23.03
N SER A 195 -29.25 -12.39 22.29
CA SER A 195 -30.36 -11.52 22.67
C SER A 195 -30.86 -11.99 24.03
N LEU A 196 -30.52 -11.26 25.08
CA LEU A 196 -31.19 -11.31 26.36
C LEU A 196 -32.49 -10.50 26.27
#